data_AF-A0A6L2MTA9-F1
#
_entry.id   AF-A0A6L2MTA9-F1
#
_cell.length_a   1.000
_cell.length_b   1.000
_cell.length_c   1.000
_cell.angle_alpha   90.00
_cell.angle_beta   90.00
_cell.angle_gamma   90.00
#
_symmetry.space_group_name_H-M   'P 1'
#
loop_
_entity.id
_entity.type
_entity.pdbx_description
1 polymer ?
#
loop_
_entity_poly.entity_id
_entity_poly.type
_entity_poly.pdbx_seq_one_letter_code
_entity_poly.pdbx_strand_id
1 'polypeptide(L)'
;MMVNITSIKTASDGVWQGDNPLDHAFPLLIVQTVLVLVVGRSLAFLLKPLRQPKVIAEIVGGILLGPSALGRNQTYMHRVFPKWSSPILESVASIGLLFFLFLVGLECWKMVVDSTRSLAKRSGKRAFAIAALGISVPFILGIGVAFVLRKTIEGADKVGYAQYFVFMGVALSITAFPVLARILAELKLLTTRVGETAMTAAGFNDIMAWILLALAVALAGNGEDGGSHKSPLVSVWVLLSEPPPLLAVGGGDDGQ
;
A
#
# COMPACT_ATOMS: atom_id res chain seq x y z
N MET A 1 -2.88 8.68 29.16
CA MET A 1 -2.82 7.42 29.95
C MET A 1 -2.12 6.40 29.06
N MET A 2 -0.90 6.00 29.43
CA MET A 2 -0.06 5.08 28.67
C MET A 2 -0.71 3.70 28.71
N VAL A 3 -1.18 3.19 27.57
CA VAL A 3 -1.78 1.85 27.49
C VAL A 3 -0.64 0.84 27.57
N ASN A 4 -0.58 0.10 28.69
CA ASN A 4 0.42 -0.92 28.92
C ASN A 4 0.07 -2.17 28.07
N ILE A 5 0.72 -2.31 26.93
CA ILE A 5 0.52 -3.37 25.92
C ILE A 5 0.73 -4.79 26.46
N THR A 6 1.39 -4.94 27.62
CA THR A 6 1.71 -6.23 28.26
C THR A 6 0.56 -6.83 29.08
N SER A 7 -0.56 -6.11 29.26
CA SER A 7 -1.70 -6.59 30.05
C SER A 7 -2.94 -6.94 29.21
N ILE A 8 -2.83 -6.96 27.87
CA ILE A 8 -3.96 -7.27 27.01
C ILE A 8 -4.16 -8.79 26.98
N LYS A 9 -5.26 -9.25 27.56
CA LYS A 9 -5.66 -10.65 27.53
C LYS A 9 -6.00 -11.07 26.10
N THR A 10 -5.49 -12.23 25.69
CA THR A 10 -5.65 -12.74 24.31
C THR A 10 -7.04 -13.33 24.08
N ALA A 11 -7.56 -14.07 25.06
CA ALA A 11 -8.87 -14.72 25.02
C ALA A 11 -9.80 -14.17 26.11
N SER A 12 -11.07 -14.00 25.77
CA SER A 12 -12.12 -13.60 26.71
C SER A 12 -12.73 -14.84 27.37
N ASP A 13 -13.03 -14.74 28.66
CA ASP A 13 -13.72 -15.79 29.42
C ASP A 13 -15.24 -15.83 29.10
N GLY A 14 -15.72 -14.91 28.26
CA GLY A 14 -17.05 -14.91 27.66
C GLY A 14 -17.98 -13.82 28.22
N VAL A 15 -18.92 -13.35 27.38
CA VAL A 15 -19.95 -12.34 27.74
C VAL A 15 -20.79 -12.77 28.95
N TRP A 16 -21.00 -14.07 29.09
CA TRP A 16 -21.77 -14.64 30.20
C TRP A 16 -21.07 -14.52 31.56
N GLN A 17 -19.75 -14.31 31.56
CA GLN A 17 -18.94 -14.05 32.74
C GLN A 17 -18.92 -12.56 33.13
N GLY A 18 -19.61 -11.69 32.38
CA GLY A 18 -19.58 -10.23 32.55
C GLY A 18 -18.37 -9.55 31.91
N ASP A 19 -17.60 -10.29 31.10
CA ASP A 19 -16.42 -9.80 30.42
C ASP A 19 -16.77 -9.17 29.06
N ASN A 20 -16.12 -8.06 28.70
CA ASN A 20 -16.32 -7.42 27.40
C ASN A 20 -15.37 -8.06 26.37
N PRO A 21 -15.89 -8.81 25.38
CA PRO A 21 -15.04 -9.50 24.41
C PRO A 21 -14.27 -8.52 23.50
N LEU A 22 -14.70 -7.27 23.40
CA LEU A 22 -14.02 -6.22 22.63
C LEU A 22 -12.72 -5.72 23.27
N ASP A 23 -12.50 -6.00 24.56
CA ASP A 23 -11.26 -5.65 25.26
C ASP A 23 -10.15 -6.69 25.03
N HIS A 24 -10.46 -7.78 24.34
CA HIS A 24 -9.58 -8.90 24.07
C HIS A 24 -9.13 -8.93 22.60
N ALA A 25 -7.88 -9.35 22.35
CA ALA A 25 -7.27 -9.28 21.03
C ALA A 25 -8.01 -10.15 19.98
N PHE A 26 -8.27 -11.43 20.27
CA PHE A 26 -8.87 -12.33 19.28
C PHE A 26 -10.33 -12.03 18.94
N PRO A 27 -11.24 -11.84 19.92
CA PRO A 27 -12.64 -11.57 19.58
C PRO A 27 -12.80 -10.22 18.87
N LEU A 28 -12.02 -9.21 19.26
CA LEU A 28 -12.01 -7.92 18.58
C LEU A 28 -11.55 -8.07 17.11
N LEU A 29 -10.47 -8.82 16.86
CA LEU A 29 -9.99 -9.08 15.50
C LEU A 29 -11.05 -9.76 14.63
N ILE A 30 -11.78 -10.74 15.19
CA ILE A 30 -12.86 -11.43 14.49
C ILE A 30 -13.98 -10.45 14.14
N VAL A 31 -14.41 -9.63 15.10
CA VAL A 31 -15.44 -8.60 14.89
C VAL A 31 -15.01 -7.60 13.83
N GLN A 32 -13.78 -7.09 13.91
CA GLN A 32 -13.21 -6.17 12.91
C GLN A 32 -13.20 -6.80 11.52
N THR A 33 -12.75 -8.05 11.40
CA THR A 33 -12.68 -8.77 10.13
C THR A 33 -14.07 -8.99 9.54
N VAL A 34 -15.03 -9.45 10.36
CA VAL A 34 -16.43 -9.64 9.93
C VAL A 34 -17.02 -8.31 9.47
N LEU A 35 -16.81 -7.24 10.23
CA LEU A 35 -17.29 -5.91 9.88
C LEU A 35 -16.73 -5.44 8.53
N VAL A 36 -15.41 -5.52 8.33
CA VAL A 36 -14.74 -5.15 7.08
C VAL A 36 -15.27 -5.99 5.90
N LEU A 37 -15.44 -7.30 6.08
CA LEU A 37 -15.96 -8.19 5.03
C LEU A 37 -17.42 -7.89 4.70
N VAL A 38 -18.27 -7.66 5.70
CA VAL A 38 -19.70 -7.36 5.51
C VAL A 38 -19.87 -6.03 4.80
N VAL A 39 -19.19 -4.98 5.25
CA VAL A 39 -19.27 -3.66 4.61
C VAL A 39 -18.71 -3.72 3.19
N GLY A 40 -17.52 -4.31 3.02
CA GLY A 40 -16.89 -4.44 1.70
C GLY A 40 -17.75 -5.23 0.71
N ARG A 41 -18.35 -6.35 1.13
CA ARG A 41 -19.24 -7.13 0.26
C ARG A 41 -20.57 -6.45 -0.02
N SER A 42 -21.16 -5.80 0.97
CA SER A 42 -22.42 -5.05 0.80
C SER A 42 -22.22 -3.91 -0.20
N LEU A 43 -21.09 -3.20 -0.10
CA LEU A 43 -20.76 -2.12 -1.01
C LEU A 43 -20.40 -2.65 -2.40
N ALA A 44 -19.69 -3.78 -2.50
CA ALA A 44 -19.42 -4.42 -3.78
C ALA A 44 -20.72 -4.87 -4.48
N PHE A 45 -21.70 -5.35 -3.72
CA PHE A 45 -23.02 -5.68 -4.25
C PHE A 45 -23.77 -4.43 -4.74
N LEU A 46 -23.74 -3.35 -3.97
CA LEU A 46 -24.38 -2.09 -4.33
C LEU A 46 -23.73 -1.39 -5.54
N LEU A 47 -22.41 -1.50 -5.67
CA LEU A 47 -21.63 -0.91 -6.77
C LEU A 47 -21.54 -1.83 -8.00
N LYS A 48 -22.02 -3.08 -7.91
CA LYS A 48 -22.10 -4.03 -9.03
C LYS A 48 -22.75 -3.45 -10.31
N PRO A 49 -23.89 -2.72 -10.27
CA PRO A 49 -24.46 -2.09 -11.46
C PRO A 49 -23.52 -1.07 -12.13
N LEU A 50 -22.57 -0.48 -11.40
CA LEU A 50 -21.60 0.47 -11.92
C LEU A 50 -20.36 -0.19 -12.56
N ARG A 51 -20.31 -1.53 -12.63
CA ARG A 51 -19.21 -2.30 -13.23
C ARG A 51 -17.82 -2.00 -12.62
N GLN A 52 -17.78 -1.60 -11.35
CA GLN A 52 -16.53 -1.34 -10.63
C GLN A 52 -15.89 -2.66 -10.15
N PRO A 53 -14.56 -2.83 -10.27
CA PRO A 53 -13.82 -3.90 -9.61
C PRO A 53 -14.11 -3.96 -8.10
N LYS A 54 -14.09 -5.17 -7.52
CA LYS A 54 -14.44 -5.39 -6.12
C LYS A 54 -13.46 -4.68 -5.18
N VAL A 55 -12.18 -4.59 -5.57
CA VAL A 55 -11.16 -3.87 -4.80
C VAL A 55 -11.55 -2.40 -4.53
N ILE A 56 -12.25 -1.74 -5.46
CA ILE A 56 -12.67 -0.34 -5.29
C ILE A 56 -13.74 -0.23 -4.20
N ALA A 57 -14.70 -1.16 -4.18
CA ALA A 57 -15.71 -1.21 -3.12
C ALA A 57 -15.09 -1.50 -1.74
N GLU A 58 -14.02 -2.30 -1.69
CA GLU A 58 -13.29 -2.54 -0.43
C GLU A 58 -12.53 -1.30 0.03
N ILE A 59 -11.89 -0.55 -0.88
CA ILE A 59 -11.22 0.73 -0.55
C ILE A 59 -12.25 1.74 -0.02
N VAL A 60 -13.39 1.90 -0.70
CA VAL A 60 -14.45 2.81 -0.24
C VAL A 60 -15.02 2.32 1.11
N GLY A 61 -15.19 1.02 1.30
CA GLY A 61 -15.59 0.43 2.58
C GLY A 61 -14.61 0.76 3.71
N GLY A 62 -13.30 0.69 3.43
CA GLY A 62 -12.26 1.10 4.37
C GLY A 62 -12.32 2.60 4.70
N ILE A 63 -12.51 3.47 3.71
CA ILE A 63 -12.70 4.91 3.91
C ILE A 63 -13.94 5.19 4.76
N LEU A 64 -15.03 4.45 4.54
CA LEU A 64 -16.27 4.58 5.30
C LEU A 64 -16.11 4.13 6.76
N LEU A 65 -15.45 2.99 7.00
CA LEU A 65 -15.22 2.45 8.33
C LEU A 65 -14.14 3.23 9.11
N GLY A 66 -13.22 3.87 8.39
CA GLY A 66 -12.11 4.62 8.95
C GLY A 66 -12.49 6.00 9.50
N PRO A 67 -11.49 6.80 9.92
CA PRO A 67 -11.69 8.11 10.53
C PRO A 67 -12.36 9.14 9.60
N SER A 68 -12.28 8.93 8.28
CA SER A 68 -12.80 9.88 7.28
C SER A 68 -14.32 10.01 7.30
N ALA A 69 -15.06 8.94 7.67
CA ALA A 69 -16.52 8.95 7.73
C ALA A 69 -17.04 8.49 9.10
N LEU A 70 -17.25 7.18 9.32
CA LEU A 70 -17.85 6.68 10.57
C LEU A 70 -16.95 6.93 11.79
N GLY A 71 -15.64 7.00 11.58
CA GLY A 71 -14.68 7.29 12.64
C GLY A 71 -14.66 8.75 13.12
N ARG A 72 -15.51 9.63 12.58
CA ARG A 72 -15.80 10.93 13.21
C ARG A 72 -16.45 10.76 14.58
N ASN A 73 -17.13 9.62 14.82
CA ASN A 73 -17.61 9.24 16.14
C ASN A 73 -16.49 8.56 16.94
N GLN A 74 -15.93 9.29 17.91
CA GLN A 74 -14.85 8.82 18.77
C GLN A 74 -15.25 7.58 19.58
N THR A 75 -16.52 7.45 19.99
CA THR A 75 -16.99 6.29 20.75
C THR A 75 -16.95 5.00 19.91
N TYR A 76 -17.27 5.10 18.62
CA TYR A 76 -17.16 3.97 17.69
C TYR A 76 -15.70 3.57 17.45
N MET A 77 -14.82 4.54 17.19
CA MET A 77 -13.38 4.29 17.03
C MET A 77 -12.77 3.63 18.25
N HIS A 78 -13.06 4.12 19.46
CA HIS A 78 -12.52 3.53 20.68
C HIS A 78 -13.03 2.12 20.98
N ARG A 79 -14.26 1.78 20.56
CA ARG A 79 -14.84 0.44 20.81
C ARG A 79 -14.47 -0.60 19.76
N VAL A 80 -14.42 -0.21 18.49
CA VAL A 80 -14.27 -1.16 17.36
C VAL A 80 -12.88 -1.12 16.76
N PHE A 81 -12.22 0.04 16.72
CA PHE A 81 -10.87 0.21 16.17
C PHE A 81 -9.93 0.93 17.15
N PRO A 82 -9.73 0.38 18.37
CA PRO A 82 -8.84 0.99 19.33
C PRO A 82 -7.39 0.97 18.83
N LYS A 83 -6.62 2.01 19.16
CA LYS A 83 -5.23 2.20 18.69
C LYS A 83 -4.30 1.02 18.97
N TRP A 84 -4.57 0.24 20.03
CA TRP A 84 -3.77 -0.94 20.39
C TRP A 84 -4.02 -2.14 19.45
N SER A 85 -5.18 -2.20 18.80
CA SER A 85 -5.55 -3.30 17.89
C SER A 85 -5.02 -3.10 16.46
N SER A 86 -4.70 -1.85 16.08
CA SER A 86 -4.23 -1.52 14.72
C SER A 86 -3.01 -2.33 14.28
N PRO A 87 -1.94 -2.49 15.10
CA PRO A 87 -0.79 -3.30 14.70
C PRO A 87 -1.12 -4.79 14.49
N ILE A 88 -2.07 -5.32 15.26
CA ILE A 88 -2.52 -6.72 15.14
C ILE A 88 -3.27 -6.90 13.82
N LEU A 89 -4.21 -6.00 13.52
CA LEU A 89 -4.96 -6.00 12.26
C LEU A 89 -4.02 -5.82 11.06
N GLU A 90 -3.04 -4.93 11.16
CA GLU A 90 -2.02 -4.67 10.13
C GLU A 90 -1.12 -5.89 9.89
N SER A 91 -0.73 -6.60 10.94
CA SER A 91 0.07 -7.82 10.81
C SER A 91 -0.70 -8.91 10.06
N VAL A 92 -1.97 -9.13 10.42
CA VAL A 92 -2.83 -10.10 9.74
C VAL A 92 -3.10 -9.68 8.29
N ALA A 93 -3.35 -8.39 8.05
CA ALA A 93 -3.55 -7.85 6.70
C ALA A 93 -2.29 -8.00 5.84
N SER A 94 -1.11 -7.77 6.39
CA SER A 94 0.18 -7.92 5.70
C SER A 94 0.44 -9.37 5.30
N ILE A 95 0.16 -10.32 6.20
CA ILE A 95 0.25 -11.76 5.89
C ILE A 95 -0.74 -12.12 4.76
N GLY A 96 -1.98 -11.64 4.84
CA GLY A 96 -2.98 -11.87 3.79
C GLY A 96 -2.58 -11.27 2.44
N LEU A 97 -2.01 -10.06 2.44
CA LEU A 97 -1.48 -9.40 1.25
C LEU A 97 -0.29 -10.16 0.66
N LEU A 98 0.61 -10.68 1.50
CA LEU A 98 1.74 -11.49 1.08
C LEU A 98 1.27 -12.77 0.37
N PHE A 99 0.35 -13.52 0.98
CA PHE A 99 -0.22 -14.71 0.35
C PHE A 99 -0.95 -14.37 -0.96
N PHE A 100 -1.69 -13.26 -0.97
CA PHE A 100 -2.36 -12.78 -2.18
C PHE A 100 -1.36 -12.47 -3.30
N LEU A 101 -0.29 -11.73 -3.00
CA LEU A 101 0.78 -11.41 -3.94
C LEU A 101 1.51 -12.65 -4.43
N PHE A 102 1.73 -13.63 -3.56
CA PHE A 102 2.32 -14.90 -3.93
C PHE A 102 1.45 -15.65 -4.94
N LEU A 103 0.14 -15.77 -4.70
CA LEU A 103 -0.79 -16.41 -5.63
C LEU A 103 -0.83 -15.71 -7.00
N VAL A 104 -0.90 -14.38 -6.99
CA VAL A 104 -0.85 -13.56 -8.22
C VAL A 104 0.49 -13.73 -8.94
N GLY A 105 1.59 -13.78 -8.20
CA GLY A 105 2.93 -14.02 -8.72
C GLY A 105 3.03 -15.38 -9.42
N LEU A 106 2.45 -16.44 -8.85
CA LEU A 106 2.37 -17.77 -9.48
C LEU A 106 1.55 -17.75 -10.78
N GLU A 107 0.44 -17.02 -10.79
CA GLU A 107 -0.41 -16.89 -11.99
C GLU A 107 0.30 -16.12 -13.11
N CYS A 108 1.02 -15.06 -12.76
CA CYS A 108 1.87 -14.31 -13.69
C CYS A 108 3.06 -15.14 -14.18
N TRP A 109 3.70 -15.91 -13.30
CA TRP A 109 4.82 -16.78 -13.66
C TRP A 109 4.39 -17.83 -14.68
N LYS A 110 3.24 -18.48 -14.47
CA LYS A 110 2.68 -19.44 -15.43
C LYS A 110 2.49 -18.81 -16.82
N MET A 111 2.01 -17.57 -16.87
CA MET A 111 1.85 -16.83 -18.11
C MET A 111 3.19 -16.56 -18.82
N VAL A 112 4.20 -16.10 -18.08
CA VAL A 112 5.52 -15.81 -18.65
C VAL A 112 6.17 -17.08 -19.20
N VAL A 113 6.03 -18.20 -18.49
CA VAL A 113 6.56 -19.51 -18.93
C VAL A 113 5.84 -20.01 -20.19
N ASP A 114 4.51 -19.93 -20.27
CA ASP A 114 3.73 -20.35 -21.47
C ASP A 114 3.96 -19.41 -22.68
N SER A 115 4.21 -18.12 -22.46
CA SER A 115 4.45 -17.12 -23.52
C SER A 115 5.90 -17.16 -24.07
N THR A 116 6.76 -18.03 -23.52
CA THR A 116 8.17 -18.12 -23.90
C THR A 116 8.39 -18.87 -25.21
N ARG A 117 8.35 -18.13 -26.34
CA ARG A 117 9.39 -18.27 -27.38
C ARG A 117 9.47 -17.16 -28.43
N SER A 118 8.48 -16.26 -28.57
CA SER A 118 8.47 -15.32 -29.70
C SER A 118 8.00 -13.89 -29.39
N LEU A 119 7.05 -13.69 -28.47
CA LEU A 119 6.43 -12.36 -28.27
C LEU A 119 7.10 -11.47 -27.20
N ALA A 120 7.82 -12.05 -26.23
CA ALA A 120 8.42 -11.32 -25.10
C ALA A 120 9.38 -10.19 -25.54
N LYS A 121 10.19 -10.42 -26.58
CA LYS A 121 11.15 -9.40 -27.07
C LYS A 121 10.48 -8.18 -27.72
N ARG A 122 9.27 -8.34 -28.29
CA ARG A 122 8.55 -7.25 -28.98
C ARG A 122 7.59 -6.51 -28.04
N SER A 123 7.01 -7.23 -27.06
CA SER A 123 6.16 -6.67 -26.00
C SER A 123 6.96 -5.84 -24.99
N GLY A 124 8.17 -6.28 -24.62
CA GLY A 124 9.00 -5.60 -23.61
C GLY A 124 9.34 -4.15 -23.93
N LYS A 125 9.62 -3.81 -25.21
CA LYS A 125 9.88 -2.41 -25.62
C LYS A 125 8.65 -1.52 -25.44
N ARG A 126 7.45 -2.04 -25.73
CA ARG A 126 6.18 -1.31 -25.55
C ARG A 126 5.84 -1.17 -24.08
N ALA A 127 5.99 -2.24 -23.30
CA ALA A 127 5.78 -2.22 -21.85
C ALA A 127 6.71 -1.21 -21.17
N PHE A 128 7.99 -1.17 -21.54
CA PHE A 128 8.94 -0.18 -21.04
C PHE A 128 8.57 1.26 -21.41
N ALA A 129 8.14 1.50 -22.65
CA ALA A 129 7.69 2.83 -23.06
C ALA A 129 6.44 3.28 -22.27
N ILE A 130 5.49 2.36 -22.03
CA ILE A 130 4.30 2.61 -21.21
C ILE A 130 4.69 2.90 -19.76
N ALA A 131 5.60 2.12 -19.19
CA ALA A 131 6.13 2.31 -17.85
C ALA A 131 6.81 3.69 -17.69
N ALA A 132 7.75 4.01 -18.58
CA ALA A 132 8.50 5.27 -18.57
C ALA A 132 7.58 6.48 -18.72
N LEU A 133 6.63 6.45 -19.66
CA LEU A 133 5.62 7.52 -19.81
C LEU A 133 4.69 7.58 -18.59
N GLY A 134 4.28 6.42 -18.08
CA GLY A 134 3.39 6.29 -16.93
C GLY A 134 3.98 6.83 -15.63
N ILE A 135 5.30 6.93 -15.50
CA ILE A 135 5.98 7.56 -14.36
C ILE A 135 6.32 9.02 -14.66
N SER A 136 6.97 9.29 -15.80
CA SER A 136 7.48 10.63 -16.12
C SER A 136 6.37 11.68 -16.23
N VAL A 137 5.23 11.34 -16.83
CA VAL A 137 4.10 12.27 -17.00
C VAL A 137 3.50 12.69 -15.65
N PRO A 138 3.03 11.79 -14.77
CA PRO A 138 2.51 12.19 -13.46
C PRO A 138 3.58 12.79 -12.55
N PHE A 139 4.86 12.42 -12.71
CA PHE A 139 5.94 13.06 -11.96
C PHE A 139 6.07 14.55 -12.30
N ILE A 140 6.12 14.88 -13.59
CA ILE A 140 6.19 16.27 -14.07
C ILE A 140 4.92 17.04 -13.68
N LEU A 141 3.74 16.43 -13.85
CA LEU A 141 2.48 17.04 -13.43
C LEU A 141 2.43 17.24 -11.91
N GLY A 142 2.98 16.32 -11.13
CA GLY A 142 3.06 16.42 -9.68
C GLY A 142 3.94 17.58 -9.21
N ILE A 143 5.05 17.83 -9.91
CA ILE A 143 5.87 19.04 -9.72
C ILE A 143 5.06 20.31 -10.06
N GLY A 144 4.29 20.28 -11.15
CA GLY A 144 3.39 21.39 -11.52
C GLY A 144 2.33 21.66 -10.45
N VAL A 145 1.68 20.63 -9.92
CA VAL A 145 0.72 20.72 -8.82
C VAL A 145 1.38 21.29 -7.58
N ALA A 146 2.57 20.82 -7.22
CA ALA A 146 3.33 21.35 -6.09
C ALA A 146 3.62 22.86 -6.22
N PHE A 147 3.89 23.34 -7.43
CA PHE A 147 4.13 24.77 -7.68
C PHE A 147 2.88 25.61 -7.40
N VAL A 148 1.73 25.14 -7.90
CA VAL A 148 0.44 25.80 -7.67
C VAL A 148 0.07 25.77 -6.19
N LEU A 149 0.22 24.61 -5.54
CA LEU A 149 -0.16 24.42 -4.15
C LEU A 149 0.68 25.29 -3.21
N ARG A 150 1.98 25.43 -3.48
CA ARG A 150 2.88 26.32 -2.72
C ARG A 150 2.51 27.79 -2.86
N LYS A 151 2.00 28.21 -4.03
CA LYS A 151 1.52 29.58 -4.27
C LYS A 151 0.17 29.87 -3.59
N THR A 152 -0.65 28.84 -3.37
CA THR A 152 -2.02 28.98 -2.83
C THR A 152 -2.11 28.73 -1.32
N ILE A 153 -1.21 27.94 -0.73
CA ILE A 153 -1.23 27.59 0.70
C ILE A 153 -0.15 28.37 1.46
N GLU A 154 -0.58 29.28 2.33
CA GLU A 154 0.29 29.99 3.27
C GLU A 154 0.96 28.99 4.23
N GLY A 155 2.31 28.93 4.22
CA GLY A 155 3.11 28.03 5.07
C GLY A 155 3.90 26.95 4.32
N ALA A 156 3.67 26.76 3.02
CA ALA A 156 4.45 25.85 2.17
C ALA A 156 5.89 26.35 1.86
N ASP A 157 6.24 27.55 2.32
CA ASP A 157 7.57 28.13 2.17
C ASP A 157 8.60 27.59 3.18
N LYS A 158 8.17 26.87 4.23
CA LYS A 158 9.06 26.34 5.28
C LYS A 158 9.75 25.02 4.94
N VAL A 159 9.36 24.37 3.84
CA VAL A 159 9.96 23.11 3.39
C VAL A 159 10.96 23.42 2.28
N GLY A 160 12.12 22.77 2.31
CA GLY A 160 13.15 22.91 1.27
C GLY A 160 12.54 22.73 -0.12
N TYR A 161 12.81 23.71 -1.01
CA TYR A 161 12.15 23.85 -2.30
C TYR A 161 12.21 22.54 -3.10
N ALA A 162 13.41 22.00 -3.28
CA ALA A 162 13.63 20.78 -4.06
C ALA A 162 12.97 19.53 -3.45
N GLN A 163 12.99 19.39 -2.11
CA GLN A 163 12.46 18.23 -1.39
C GLN A 163 10.95 18.13 -1.59
N TYR A 164 10.23 19.25 -1.48
CA TYR A 164 8.79 19.27 -1.66
C TYR A 164 8.37 18.88 -3.08
N PHE A 165 9.05 19.41 -4.11
CA PHE A 165 8.76 19.07 -5.50
C PHE A 165 9.06 17.61 -5.82
N VAL A 166 10.20 17.09 -5.38
CA VAL A 166 10.56 15.69 -5.62
C VAL A 166 9.61 14.78 -4.86
N PHE A 167 9.31 15.06 -3.60
CA PHE A 167 8.35 14.28 -2.82
C PHE A 167 6.97 14.22 -3.49
N MET A 168 6.43 15.36 -3.93
CA MET A 168 5.14 15.42 -4.61
C MET A 168 5.17 14.70 -5.97
N GLY A 169 6.24 14.88 -6.75
CA GLY A 169 6.42 14.17 -8.02
C GLY A 169 6.49 12.65 -7.83
N VAL A 170 7.23 12.18 -6.84
CA VAL A 170 7.33 10.75 -6.49
C VAL A 170 5.97 10.24 -5.99
N ALA A 171 5.35 10.91 -5.02
CA ALA A 171 4.09 10.48 -4.42
C ALA A 171 2.94 10.34 -5.44
N LEU A 172 2.91 11.19 -6.46
CA LEU A 172 1.86 11.16 -7.50
C LEU A 172 2.17 10.22 -8.67
N SER A 173 3.42 9.74 -8.81
CA SER A 173 3.83 8.87 -9.92
C SER A 173 3.90 7.38 -9.57
N ILE A 174 3.96 7.03 -8.28
CA ILE A 174 4.02 5.64 -7.83
C ILE A 174 2.65 4.95 -8.02
N THR A 175 2.66 3.76 -8.63
CA THR A 175 1.49 2.89 -8.80
C THR A 175 1.70 1.56 -8.09
N ALA A 176 0.70 1.10 -7.32
CA ALA A 176 0.78 -0.18 -6.61
C ALA A 176 0.55 -1.37 -7.56
N PHE A 177 1.61 -2.13 -7.84
CA PHE A 177 1.55 -3.40 -8.57
C PHE A 177 0.50 -4.40 -8.03
N PRO A 178 0.39 -4.64 -6.69
CA PRO A 178 -0.58 -5.60 -6.14
C PRO A 178 -2.02 -5.29 -6.53
N VAL A 179 -2.37 -4.00 -6.55
CA VAL A 179 -3.73 -3.53 -6.83
C VAL A 179 -4.07 -3.73 -8.30
N LEU A 180 -3.15 -3.38 -9.21
CA LEU A 180 -3.36 -3.60 -10.64
C LEU A 180 -3.55 -5.09 -10.96
N ALA A 181 -2.68 -5.93 -10.40
CA ALA A 181 -2.73 -7.36 -10.62
C ALA A 181 -4.04 -7.96 -10.13
N ARG A 182 -4.52 -7.51 -8.97
CA ARG A 182 -5.83 -7.86 -8.44
C ARG A 182 -6.97 -7.46 -9.37
N ILE A 183 -6.95 -6.23 -9.88
CA ILE A 183 -7.99 -5.74 -10.80
C ILE A 183 -8.01 -6.58 -12.08
N LEU A 184 -6.85 -6.88 -12.66
CA LEU A 184 -6.74 -7.69 -13.88
C LEU A 184 -7.22 -9.13 -13.65
N ALA A 185 -6.91 -9.72 -12.49
CA ALA A 185 -7.40 -11.05 -12.11
C ALA A 185 -8.92 -11.06 -11.91
N GLU A 186 -9.48 -10.07 -11.19
CA GLU A 186 -10.93 -9.93 -10.98
C GLU A 186 -11.69 -9.72 -12.31
N LEU A 187 -11.10 -8.99 -13.25
CA LEU A 187 -11.66 -8.76 -14.59
C LEU A 187 -11.40 -9.91 -15.57
N LYS A 188 -10.69 -10.98 -15.16
CA LYS A 188 -10.27 -12.10 -16.03
C LYS A 188 -9.45 -11.65 -17.26
N LEU A 189 -8.73 -10.55 -17.13
CA LEU A 189 -7.89 -9.97 -18.18
C LEU A 189 -6.41 -10.34 -18.05
N LEU A 190 -6.03 -10.98 -16.94
CA LEU A 190 -4.63 -11.28 -16.60
C LEU A 190 -3.92 -12.11 -17.69
N THR A 191 -4.62 -13.06 -18.32
CA THR A 191 -4.07 -13.96 -19.35
C THR A 191 -4.13 -13.38 -20.77
N THR A 192 -4.65 -12.16 -20.95
CA THR A 192 -4.74 -11.52 -22.26
C THR A 192 -3.42 -10.82 -22.63
N ARG A 193 -3.19 -10.52 -23.91
CA ARG A 193 -2.02 -9.73 -24.34
C ARG A 193 -1.94 -8.36 -23.67
N VAL A 194 -3.09 -7.74 -23.40
CA VAL A 194 -3.16 -6.44 -22.70
C VAL A 194 -2.76 -6.63 -21.23
N GLY A 195 -3.23 -7.70 -20.59
CA GLY A 195 -2.81 -8.10 -19.24
C GLY A 195 -1.31 -8.36 -19.16
N GLU A 196 -0.73 -9.08 -20.12
CA GLU A 196 0.71 -9.37 -20.20
C GLU A 196 1.54 -8.08 -20.22
N THR A 197 1.21 -7.19 -21.15
CA THR A 197 1.93 -5.93 -21.33
C THR A 197 1.74 -5.01 -20.11
N ALA A 198 0.53 -4.97 -19.54
CA ALA A 198 0.24 -4.16 -18.35
C ALA A 198 0.98 -4.67 -17.11
N MET A 199 0.99 -5.98 -16.87
CA MET A 199 1.71 -6.60 -15.74
C MET A 199 3.23 -6.42 -15.88
N THR A 200 3.76 -6.57 -17.09
CA THR A 200 5.18 -6.33 -17.38
C THR A 200 5.56 -4.87 -17.13
N ALA A 201 4.74 -3.92 -17.62
CA ALA A 201 4.96 -2.49 -17.39
C ALA A 201 4.86 -2.13 -15.90
N ALA A 202 3.90 -2.69 -15.18
CA ALA A 202 3.74 -2.46 -13.76
C ALA A 202 4.89 -3.03 -12.92
N GLY A 203 5.47 -4.17 -13.31
CA GLY A 203 6.69 -4.69 -12.68
C GLY A 203 7.88 -3.75 -12.85
N PHE A 204 8.08 -3.17 -14.04
CA PHE A 204 9.09 -2.14 -14.25
C PHE A 204 8.80 -0.88 -13.41
N ASN A 205 7.53 -0.48 -13.31
CA ASN A 205 7.14 0.66 -12.48
C ASN A 205 7.41 0.43 -10.99
N ASP A 206 7.19 -0.78 -10.48
CA ASP A 206 7.43 -1.10 -9.07
C ASP A 206 8.91 -0.96 -8.72
N ILE A 207 9.81 -1.47 -9.57
CA ILE A 207 11.27 -1.29 -9.40
C ILE A 207 11.64 0.20 -9.42
N MET A 208 11.10 0.96 -10.38
CA MET A 208 11.37 2.39 -10.47
C MET A 208 10.80 3.17 -9.27
N ALA A 209 9.64 2.76 -8.74
CA ALA A 209 9.03 3.34 -7.55
C ALA A 209 9.93 3.22 -6.32
N TRP A 210 10.56 2.06 -6.11
CA TRP A 210 11.52 1.86 -5.02
C TRP A 210 12.76 2.76 -5.14
N ILE A 211 13.30 2.90 -6.37
CA ILE A 211 14.43 3.80 -6.63
C ILE A 211 14.05 5.26 -6.36
N LEU A 212 12.88 5.70 -6.83
CA LEU A 212 12.37 7.05 -6.63
C LEU A 212 12.02 7.34 -5.16
N LEU A 213 11.49 6.35 -4.44
CA LEU A 213 11.22 6.46 -3.01
C LEU A 213 12.51 6.62 -2.20
N ALA A 214 13.53 5.81 -2.48
CA ALA A 214 14.83 5.95 -1.84
C ALA A 214 15.46 7.32 -2.11
N LEU A 215 15.32 7.85 -3.33
CA LEU A 215 15.74 9.22 -3.67
C LEU A 215 14.95 10.26 -2.87
N ALA A 216 13.63 10.12 -2.76
CA ALA A 216 12.80 11.05 -1.98
C ALA A 216 13.19 11.06 -0.49
N VAL A 217 13.44 9.89 0.10
CA VAL A 217 13.91 9.76 1.50
C VAL A 217 15.31 10.38 1.66
N ALA A 218 16.22 10.17 0.70
CA ALA A 218 17.55 10.80 0.69
C ALA A 218 17.50 12.32 0.74
N LEU A 219 16.62 12.90 -0.07
CA LEU A 219 16.49 14.35 -0.17
C LEU A 219 15.76 14.93 1.05
N ALA A 220 14.75 14.22 1.59
CA ALA A 220 14.03 14.61 2.79
C ALA A 220 14.93 14.62 4.04
N GLY A 221 15.86 13.67 4.16
CA GLY A 221 16.79 13.58 5.30
C GLY A 221 17.86 14.68 5.38
N ASN A 222 18.05 15.46 4.31
CA ASN A 222 19.06 16.52 4.22
C ASN A 222 18.52 17.94 4.53
N GLY A 223 17.24 18.07 4.93
CA GLY A 223 16.55 19.35 5.07
C GLY A 223 16.45 19.96 6.48
N GLU A 224 17.11 19.39 7.50
CA GLU A 224 17.15 19.98 8.84
C GLU A 224 18.46 20.77 9.04
N ASP A 225 18.34 22.10 9.05
CA ASP A 225 19.40 23.02 9.47
C ASP A 225 19.83 22.71 10.91
N GLY A 226 21.09 22.26 11.08
CA GLY A 226 21.81 22.29 12.34
C GLY A 226 22.08 20.93 13.02
N GLY A 227 23.16 20.26 12.64
CA GLY A 227 23.95 19.49 13.62
C GLY A 227 24.10 17.97 13.45
N SER A 228 23.60 17.33 12.39
CA SER A 228 24.01 15.95 12.07
C SER A 228 23.81 15.64 10.60
N HIS A 229 24.91 15.46 9.86
CA HIS A 229 24.89 14.92 8.51
C HIS A 229 24.29 13.50 8.54
N LYS A 230 23.00 13.34 8.25
CA LYS A 230 22.42 12.02 7.97
C LYS A 230 22.88 11.63 6.57
N SER A 231 23.99 10.89 6.53
CA SER A 231 24.66 10.48 5.31
C SER A 231 23.70 9.83 4.29
N PRO A 232 23.94 9.97 2.97
CA PRO A 232 23.22 9.23 1.92
C PRO A 232 23.24 7.70 2.10
N LEU A 233 24.06 7.21 3.03
CA LEU A 233 24.03 5.86 3.58
C LEU A 233 22.67 5.47 4.17
N VAL A 234 21.86 6.40 4.69
CA VAL A 234 20.50 6.09 5.18
C VAL A 234 19.60 5.67 4.03
N SER A 235 19.73 6.27 2.86
CA SER A 235 18.93 5.94 1.68
C SER A 235 19.39 4.67 1.00
N VAL A 236 20.71 4.46 0.99
CA VAL A 236 21.30 3.18 0.58
C VAL A 236 20.90 2.07 1.55
N TRP A 237 20.89 2.34 2.85
CA TRP A 237 20.42 1.42 3.87
C TRP A 237 18.93 1.12 3.73
N VAL A 238 18.07 2.12 3.53
CA VAL A 238 16.65 1.92 3.24
C VAL A 238 16.47 1.04 2.00
N LEU A 239 17.15 1.37 0.89
CA LEU A 239 17.11 0.58 -0.34
C LEU A 239 17.68 -0.84 -0.20
N LEU A 240 18.65 -1.07 0.69
CA LEU A 240 19.20 -2.40 0.98
C LEU A 240 18.36 -3.20 1.99
N SER A 241 17.75 -2.51 2.96
CA SER A 241 16.98 -3.11 4.06
C SER A 241 15.54 -3.45 3.64
N GLU A 242 15.04 -2.80 2.59
CA GLU A 242 13.70 -3.00 2.05
C GLU A 242 13.81 -3.87 0.79
N PRO A 243 13.63 -5.20 0.90
CA PRO A 243 13.68 -6.05 -0.27
C PRO A 243 12.51 -5.70 -1.21
N PRO A 244 12.74 -5.64 -2.55
CA PRO A 244 11.62 -5.56 -3.48
C PRO A 244 10.67 -6.73 -3.21
N PRO A 245 9.34 -6.57 -3.35
CA PRO A 245 8.37 -7.60 -2.99
C PRO A 245 8.57 -8.94 -3.75
N LEU A 246 9.40 -8.96 -4.80
CA LEU A 246 9.82 -10.17 -5.50
C LEU A 246 10.91 -11.00 -4.77
N LEU A 247 11.62 -10.42 -3.79
CA LEU A 247 12.76 -11.03 -3.11
C LEU A 247 12.70 -10.93 -1.57
N ALA A 248 11.59 -10.46 -1.00
CA ALA A 248 11.35 -10.40 0.45
C ALA A 248 11.12 -11.78 1.11
N VAL A 249 11.73 -12.84 0.56
CA VAL A 249 11.79 -14.18 1.14
C VAL A 249 13.27 -14.53 1.29
N GLY A 250 13.84 -14.24 2.45
CA GLY A 250 15.19 -14.67 2.80
C GLY A 250 16.01 -13.55 3.42
N GLY A 251 15.79 -13.29 4.71
CA GLY A 251 16.58 -12.33 5.46
C GLY A 251 16.00 -12.08 6.84
N GLY A 252 15.67 -13.15 7.57
CA GLY A 252 15.71 -13.08 9.03
C GLY A 252 17.17 -13.12 9.44
N ASP A 253 17.59 -12.16 10.25
CA ASP A 253 18.78 -12.31 11.08
C ASP A 253 18.35 -12.05 12.52
N ASP A 254 18.14 -13.16 13.21
CA ASP A 254 18.60 -13.53 14.54
C ASP A 254 18.91 -12.42 15.55
N GLY A 255 18.29 -12.59 16.72
CA GLY A 255 18.56 -11.89 17.96
C GLY A 255 18.35 -12.78 19.18
N GLN A 256 18.91 -13.99 19.14
CA GLN A 256 19.69 -14.57 20.25
C GLN A 256 20.96 -15.18 19.66
#